data_AF-A0A4Q2RAC1-F1
#
_entry.id   AF-A0A4Q2RAC1-F1
#
_cell.length_a   1.000
_cell.length_b   1.000
_cell.length_c   1.000
_cell.angle_alpha   90.00
_cell.angle_beta   90.00
_cell.angle_gamma   90.00
#
_symmetry.space_group_name_H-M   'P 1'
#
loop_
_entity.id
_entity.type
_entity.pdbx_description
1 polymer ?
#
loop_
_entity_poly.entity_id
_entity_poly.type
_entity_poly.pdbx_seq_one_letter_code
_entity_poly.pdbx_strand_id
1 'polypeptide(L)'
;MTLHPSRVVRFLGNPLPDPWTAASPWSDSVLQALYDAVHAAALTTAGATSLMHEAKVDIVTVPNLSEHLSSADTTAQLSARFAYAAAMKSINNLLLLGDGETWSRQAIDFGGLPEMVRCFLQVAAGAADIPVTRLLGQSPSGLSATGESDTRNYYDMIAARQELDLRPQLERLDRLMLRSAGLDPGALTFAFRPLWQLDAASAAAIALQKAQASQIYAGLGLWPAAVTARLVEAQLVEDGTYPSAAAVFAEAEAAQGANTSPTLDYDPSEPRDLRGRWRQTGTGTAGAPAPVEGGTGHEQPGSLARLFNVLNPVGTAQAQTIPPEEPSRRLAEPTDPAEREPGEVVRVRNFVRAWQTLKEIDPTNRELETLEPPGYVASEADVARMESAAREAAIQRVCDFLRPDGKPIGERGTSTTVRVMSGGLPAAERDDAYLSVGGTPMPFANGSMVRLPFSDARITLRPVTSTPGSPAIGINTPGVVERKLHY
;
A
#
# COMPACT_ATOMS: atom_id res chain seq x y z
N MET A 1 -32.60 30.66 1.03
CA MET A 1 -32.11 30.38 -0.34
C MET A 1 -32.62 29.02 -0.75
N THR A 2 -33.47 28.93 -1.76
CA THR A 2 -34.00 27.65 -2.28
C THR A 2 -33.13 27.23 -3.46
N LEU A 3 -32.47 26.08 -3.35
CA LEU A 3 -31.65 25.49 -4.41
C LEU A 3 -32.48 24.47 -5.19
N HIS A 4 -32.45 24.55 -6.52
CA HIS A 4 -33.15 23.58 -7.36
C HIS A 4 -32.47 22.19 -7.28
N PRO A 5 -33.21 21.06 -7.18
CA PRO A 5 -32.63 19.72 -7.02
C PRO A 5 -31.61 19.32 -8.09
N SER A 6 -31.74 19.89 -9.30
CA SER A 6 -30.77 19.65 -10.40
C SER A 6 -29.37 20.17 -10.10
N ARG A 7 -29.22 21.14 -9.18
CA ARG A 7 -27.95 21.80 -8.82
C ARG A 7 -27.15 21.07 -7.75
N VAL A 8 -27.67 19.97 -7.21
CA VAL A 8 -27.02 19.20 -6.14
C VAL A 8 -27.08 17.72 -6.48
N VAL A 9 -25.92 17.05 -6.41
CA VAL A 9 -25.78 15.60 -6.40
C VAL A 9 -25.62 15.18 -4.94
N ARG A 10 -26.42 14.23 -4.46
CA ARG A 10 -26.52 13.90 -3.04
C ARG A 10 -26.02 12.48 -2.80
N PHE A 11 -25.08 12.35 -1.88
CA PHE A 11 -24.68 11.06 -1.33
C PHE A 11 -25.38 10.90 0.01
N LEU A 12 -26.19 9.84 0.12
CA LEU A 12 -26.96 9.53 1.32
C LEU A 12 -26.31 8.35 2.04
N GLY A 13 -26.41 8.36 3.37
CA GLY A 13 -26.08 7.25 4.26
C GLY A 13 -27.24 6.27 4.39
N ASN A 14 -27.53 5.81 5.61
CA ASN A 14 -28.53 4.77 5.82
C ASN A 14 -29.96 5.25 5.49
N PRO A 15 -30.76 4.42 4.80
CA PRO A 15 -32.13 4.77 4.46
C PRO A 15 -32.97 4.93 5.73
N LEU A 16 -33.79 5.99 5.73
CA LEU A 16 -34.76 6.21 6.80
C LEU A 16 -35.95 5.26 6.63
N PRO A 17 -36.51 4.71 7.72
CA PRO A 17 -37.69 3.85 7.65
C PRO A 17 -38.89 4.51 6.96
N ASP A 18 -39.08 5.81 7.16
CA ASP A 18 -40.06 6.61 6.43
C ASP A 18 -39.47 7.99 6.05
N PRO A 19 -39.06 8.17 4.78
CA PRO A 19 -38.50 9.43 4.29
C PRO A 19 -39.50 10.59 4.28
N TRP A 20 -40.81 10.32 4.34
CA TRP A 20 -41.84 11.35 4.21
C TRP A 20 -42.21 12.01 5.54
N THR A 21 -42.04 11.29 6.64
CA THR A 21 -42.22 11.83 8.00
C THR A 21 -40.93 12.31 8.65
N ALA A 22 -39.79 12.09 7.97
CA ALA A 22 -38.48 12.51 8.44
C ALA A 22 -38.39 14.04 8.56
N ALA A 23 -37.95 14.51 9.73
CA ALA A 23 -37.74 15.93 10.01
C ALA A 23 -36.58 16.55 9.20
N SER A 24 -35.71 15.70 8.64
CA SER A 24 -34.54 16.11 7.88
C SER A 24 -34.62 15.55 6.46
N PRO A 25 -34.25 16.32 5.42
CA PRO A 25 -34.15 15.80 4.07
C PRO A 25 -32.97 14.81 3.91
N TRP A 26 -32.09 14.70 4.91
CA TRP A 26 -30.91 13.83 4.93
C TRP A 26 -31.21 12.47 5.54
N SER A 27 -30.50 11.46 5.05
CA SER A 27 -30.46 10.10 5.59
C SER A 27 -29.76 10.02 6.95
N ASP A 28 -29.93 8.90 7.65
CA ASP A 28 -29.19 8.62 8.89
C ASP A 28 -27.69 8.41 8.63
N SER A 29 -26.89 8.78 9.62
CA SER A 29 -25.46 8.54 9.60
C SER A 29 -25.16 7.04 9.71
N VAL A 30 -24.32 6.51 8.82
CA VAL A 30 -23.82 5.13 8.90
C VAL A 30 -23.11 4.90 10.25
N LEU A 31 -22.39 5.90 10.77
CA LEU A 31 -21.71 5.79 12.06
C LEU A 31 -22.66 5.69 13.24
N GLN A 32 -23.86 6.27 13.15
CA GLN A 32 -24.82 6.23 14.24
C GLN A 32 -25.35 4.82 14.47
N ALA A 33 -25.57 4.06 13.40
CA ALA A 33 -25.93 2.64 13.49
C ALA A 33 -24.83 1.76 14.11
N LEU A 34 -23.57 2.18 13.98
CA LEU A 34 -22.39 1.46 14.46
C LEU A 34 -21.95 1.87 15.88
N TYR A 35 -22.45 3.01 16.36
CA TYR A 35 -21.90 3.70 17.51
C TYR A 35 -21.89 2.83 18.76
N ASP A 36 -23.02 2.20 19.09
CA ASP A 36 -23.14 1.39 20.31
C ASP A 36 -22.22 0.18 20.29
N ALA A 37 -22.08 -0.50 19.14
CA ALA A 37 -21.22 -1.66 18.99
C ALA A 37 -19.74 -1.30 19.13
N VAL A 38 -19.30 -0.23 18.46
CA VAL A 38 -17.92 0.27 18.54
C VAL A 38 -17.62 0.81 19.93
N HIS A 39 -18.56 1.55 20.53
CA HIS A 39 -18.40 2.12 21.85
C HIS A 39 -18.32 1.03 22.92
N ALA A 40 -19.16 -0.01 22.84
CA ALA A 40 -19.08 -1.17 23.74
C ALA A 40 -17.72 -1.86 23.65
N ALA A 41 -17.19 -2.11 22.45
CA ALA A 41 -15.87 -2.70 22.27
C ALA A 41 -14.74 -1.83 22.86
N ALA A 42 -14.82 -0.51 22.68
CA ALA A 42 -13.87 0.44 23.26
C ALA A 42 -13.94 0.44 24.80
N LEU A 43 -15.15 0.47 25.38
CA LEU A 43 -15.37 0.43 26.82
C LEU A 43 -14.86 -0.87 27.44
N THR A 44 -15.09 -2.02 26.81
CA THR A 44 -14.59 -3.31 27.29
C THR A 44 -13.06 -3.33 27.30
N THR A 45 -12.41 -2.78 26.28
CA THR A 45 -10.94 -2.68 26.21
C THR A 45 -10.39 -1.73 27.28
N ALA A 46 -11.05 -0.59 27.50
CA ALA A 46 -10.69 0.34 28.56
C ALA A 46 -10.86 -0.29 29.96
N GLY A 47 -11.97 -1.00 30.19
CA GLY A 47 -12.22 -1.75 31.44
C GLY A 47 -11.16 -2.82 31.71
N ALA A 48 -10.80 -3.59 30.68
CA ALA A 48 -9.71 -4.57 30.76
C ALA A 48 -8.38 -3.92 31.16
N THR A 49 -8.06 -2.76 30.59
CA THR A 49 -6.84 -1.99 30.92
C THR A 49 -6.86 -1.50 32.37
N SER A 50 -8.00 -1.03 32.86
CA SER A 50 -8.16 -0.62 34.25
C SER A 50 -7.92 -1.78 35.23
N LEU A 51 -8.43 -2.98 34.92
CA LEU A 51 -8.18 -4.18 35.72
C LEU A 51 -6.68 -4.56 35.77
N MET A 52 -5.94 -4.36 34.68
CA MET A 52 -4.49 -4.58 34.67
C MET A 52 -3.75 -3.63 35.62
N HIS A 53 -4.19 -2.38 35.72
CA HIS A 53 -3.63 -1.43 36.67
C HIS A 53 -4.00 -1.79 38.12
N GLU A 54 -5.24 -2.25 38.35
CA GLU A 54 -5.70 -2.67 39.68
C GLU A 54 -4.98 -3.92 40.18
N ALA A 55 -4.68 -4.89 39.31
CA ALA A 55 -3.93 -6.10 39.67
C ALA A 55 -2.50 -5.80 40.17
N LYS A 56 -1.95 -4.63 39.85
CA LYS A 56 -0.66 -4.16 40.34
C LYS A 56 -0.75 -3.52 41.74
N VAL A 57 -1.94 -3.13 42.19
CA VAL A 57 -2.12 -2.44 43.47
C VAL A 57 -1.76 -3.37 44.62
N ASP A 58 -0.93 -2.85 45.51
CA ASP A 58 -0.48 -3.54 46.70
C ASP A 58 -1.21 -2.96 47.91
N ILE A 59 -1.73 -3.85 48.77
CA ILE A 59 -2.39 -3.48 50.01
C ILE A 59 -1.41 -3.75 51.14
N VAL A 60 -0.99 -2.70 51.85
CA VAL A 60 -0.18 -2.81 53.06
C VAL A 60 -1.03 -2.45 54.26
N THR A 61 -1.20 -3.40 55.18
CA THR A 61 -1.90 -3.18 56.44
C THR A 61 -0.88 -2.88 57.51
N VAL A 62 -1.02 -1.70 58.14
CA VAL A 62 -0.16 -1.24 59.23
C VAL A 62 -0.96 -1.25 60.54
N PRO A 63 -0.47 -1.88 61.62
CA PRO A 63 -1.11 -1.82 62.92
C PRO A 63 -1.12 -0.37 63.46
N ASN A 64 -2.18 0.02 64.16
CA ASN A 64 -2.32 1.34 64.80
C ASN A 64 -2.10 2.55 63.86
N LEU A 65 -2.43 2.41 62.56
CA LEU A 65 -2.23 3.47 61.56
C LEU A 65 -2.84 4.82 61.98
N SER A 66 -3.99 4.82 62.65
CA SER A 66 -4.63 6.04 63.16
C SER A 66 -3.79 6.81 64.18
N GLU A 67 -3.02 6.11 65.02
CA GLU A 67 -2.12 6.73 65.98
C GLU A 67 -0.91 7.36 65.27
N HIS A 68 -0.39 6.69 64.24
CA HIS A 68 0.70 7.21 63.40
C HIS A 68 0.29 8.43 62.57
N LEU A 69 -1.00 8.60 62.27
CA LEU A 69 -1.54 9.76 61.55
C LEU A 69 -2.00 10.90 62.47
N SER A 70 -1.86 10.73 63.80
CA SER A 70 -2.31 11.73 64.79
C SER A 70 -1.46 13.01 64.82
N SER A 71 -0.22 12.96 64.31
CA SER A 71 0.69 14.10 64.24
C SER A 71 1.23 14.30 62.82
N ALA A 72 1.49 15.56 62.46
CA ALA A 72 2.01 15.90 61.13
C ALA A 72 3.42 15.31 60.89
N ASP A 73 4.25 15.24 61.93
CA ASP A 73 5.62 14.75 61.84
C ASP A 73 5.67 13.23 61.64
N THR A 74 4.86 12.47 62.38
CA THR A 74 4.74 11.01 62.21
C THR A 74 4.13 10.63 60.86
N THR A 75 3.19 11.45 60.36
CA THR A 75 2.61 11.26 59.02
C THR A 75 3.68 11.46 57.93
N ALA A 76 4.52 12.49 58.05
CA ALA A 76 5.59 12.75 57.11
C ALA A 76 6.61 11.60 57.08
N GLN A 77 7.04 11.11 58.25
CA GLN A 77 7.97 9.98 58.35
C GLN A 77 7.39 8.69 57.74
N LEU A 78 6.11 8.40 58.01
CA LEU A 78 5.44 7.23 57.45
C LEU A 78 5.29 7.33 55.92
N SER A 79 4.92 8.51 55.41
CA SER A 79 4.80 8.74 53.96
C SER A 79 6.14 8.60 53.23
N ALA A 80 7.23 9.11 53.81
CA ALA A 80 8.57 8.98 53.26
C ALA A 80 8.99 7.50 53.20
N ARG A 81 8.71 6.73 54.26
CA ARG A 81 8.99 5.29 54.29
C ARG A 81 8.23 4.54 53.20
N PHE A 82 6.94 4.82 52.99
CA PHE A 82 6.18 4.20 51.91
C PHE A 82 6.66 4.61 50.51
N ALA A 83 7.10 5.86 50.33
CA ALA A 83 7.73 6.29 49.08
C ALA A 83 9.03 5.52 48.81
N TYR A 84 9.87 5.32 49.83
CA TYR A 84 11.08 4.49 49.71
C TYR A 84 10.74 3.03 49.44
N ALA A 85 9.74 2.46 50.11
CA ALA A 85 9.28 1.10 49.88
C ALA A 85 8.74 0.90 48.45
N ALA A 86 7.98 1.86 47.92
CA ALA A 86 7.48 1.83 46.55
C ALA A 86 8.63 1.94 45.52
N ALA A 87 9.61 2.81 45.76
CA ALA A 87 10.80 2.93 44.92
C ALA A 87 11.66 1.66 44.93
N MET A 88 11.91 1.08 46.12
CA MET A 88 12.63 -0.18 46.26
C MET A 88 11.90 -1.34 45.59
N LYS A 89 10.58 -1.41 45.73
CA LYS A 89 9.79 -2.42 45.04
C LYS A 89 9.84 -2.25 43.52
N SER A 90 9.79 -1.01 43.02
CA SER A 90 9.85 -0.75 41.58
C SER A 90 11.23 -1.05 40.97
N ILE A 91 12.32 -0.84 41.71
CA ILE A 91 13.69 -1.01 41.20
C ILE A 91 14.18 -2.44 41.42
N ASN A 92 13.96 -2.97 42.62
CA ASN A 92 14.57 -4.21 43.09
C ASN A 92 13.57 -5.37 43.23
N ASN A 93 12.27 -5.15 42.95
CA ASN A 93 11.20 -6.13 43.21
C ASN A 93 11.20 -6.67 44.66
N LEU A 94 11.70 -5.86 45.61
CA LEU A 94 11.82 -6.22 47.03
C LEU A 94 11.00 -5.23 47.87
N LEU A 95 10.18 -5.76 48.78
CA LEU A 95 9.41 -4.97 49.73
C LEU A 95 9.90 -5.25 51.16
N LEU A 96 10.32 -4.20 51.86
CA LEU A 96 10.77 -4.31 53.25
C LEU A 96 9.61 -3.99 54.19
N LEU A 97 9.20 -4.97 54.99
CA LEU A 97 8.08 -4.85 55.93
C LEU A 97 8.61 -4.75 57.36
N GLY A 98 7.94 -3.92 58.16
CA GLY A 98 8.17 -3.80 59.60
C GLY A 98 7.47 -4.91 60.38
N ASP A 99 7.80 -5.00 61.67
CA ASP A 99 7.20 -6.00 62.55
C ASP A 99 5.69 -5.73 62.71
N GLY A 100 4.86 -6.76 62.52
CA GLY A 100 3.40 -6.65 62.53
C GLY A 100 2.74 -6.07 61.27
N GLU A 101 3.49 -5.67 60.24
CA GLU A 101 2.92 -5.24 58.96
C GLU A 101 2.61 -6.43 58.05
N THR A 102 1.50 -6.37 57.34
CA THR A 102 1.15 -7.40 56.36
C THR A 102 1.04 -6.80 54.97
N TRP A 103 1.61 -7.51 54.00
CA TRP A 103 1.45 -7.21 52.59
C TRP A 103 0.48 -8.23 51.97
N SER A 104 -0.50 -7.72 51.25
CA SER A 104 -1.42 -8.50 50.43
C SER A 104 -1.51 -7.87 49.04
N ARG A 105 -1.72 -8.71 48.04
CA ARG A 105 -2.06 -8.28 46.69
C ARG A 105 -3.42 -8.85 46.35
N GLN A 106 -4.28 -8.03 45.76
CA GLN A 106 -5.54 -8.52 45.22
C GLN A 106 -5.24 -9.39 43.99
N ALA A 107 -5.54 -10.67 44.10
CA ALA A 107 -5.46 -11.59 42.98
C ALA A 107 -6.67 -11.38 42.08
N ILE A 108 -6.47 -10.72 40.95
CA ILE A 108 -7.49 -10.60 39.90
C ILE A 108 -7.31 -11.77 38.95
N ASP A 109 -8.36 -12.57 38.76
CA ASP A 109 -8.39 -13.59 37.73
C ASP A 109 -8.73 -12.96 36.37
N PHE A 110 -7.83 -13.13 35.41
CA PHE A 110 -8.00 -12.66 34.04
C PHE A 110 -8.61 -13.74 33.13
N GLY A 111 -8.99 -14.89 33.67
CA GLY A 111 -9.66 -15.97 32.95
C GLY A 111 -10.90 -15.47 32.21
N GLY A 112 -10.94 -15.70 30.89
CA GLY A 112 -12.08 -15.33 30.04
C GLY A 112 -12.12 -13.87 29.59
N LEU A 113 -11.30 -12.96 30.15
CA LEU A 113 -11.23 -11.57 29.70
C LEU A 113 -10.85 -11.45 28.21
N PRO A 114 -9.87 -12.19 27.68
CA PRO A 114 -9.53 -12.13 26.25
C PRO A 114 -10.69 -12.54 25.34
N GLU A 115 -11.45 -13.56 25.74
CA GLU A 115 -12.61 -14.04 24.96
C GLU A 115 -13.77 -13.03 24.99
N MET A 116 -13.99 -12.38 26.13
CA MET A 116 -14.97 -11.28 26.21
C MET A 116 -14.58 -10.11 25.29
N VAL A 117 -13.32 -9.67 25.33
CA VAL A 117 -12.82 -8.60 24.45
C VAL A 117 -12.98 -8.99 22.98
N ARG A 118 -12.62 -10.23 22.61
CA ARG A 118 -12.81 -10.76 21.26
C ARG A 118 -14.28 -10.75 20.83
N CYS A 119 -15.19 -11.16 21.69
CA CYS A 119 -16.63 -11.16 21.40
C CYS A 119 -17.14 -9.75 21.06
N PHE A 120 -16.79 -8.73 21.86
CA PHE A 120 -17.20 -7.35 21.56
C PHE A 120 -16.57 -6.81 20.26
N LEU A 121 -15.31 -7.15 19.98
CA LEU A 121 -14.69 -6.80 18.69
C LEU A 121 -15.36 -7.50 17.50
N GLN A 122 -15.83 -8.74 17.68
CA GLN A 122 -16.61 -9.46 16.66
C GLN A 122 -17.99 -8.81 16.43
N VAL A 123 -18.67 -8.38 17.50
CA VAL A 123 -19.94 -7.64 17.38
C VAL A 123 -19.72 -6.32 16.64
N ALA A 124 -18.64 -5.58 16.94
CA ALA A 124 -18.29 -4.36 16.23
C ALA A 124 -17.97 -4.62 14.74
N ALA A 125 -17.26 -5.71 14.43
CA ALA A 125 -16.98 -6.12 13.06
C ALA A 125 -18.25 -6.48 12.28
N GLY A 126 -19.14 -7.26 12.91
CA GLY A 126 -20.43 -7.63 12.33
C GLY A 126 -21.34 -6.43 12.11
N ALA A 127 -21.39 -5.48 13.05
CA ALA A 127 -22.13 -4.24 12.88
C ALA A 127 -21.58 -3.43 11.69
N ALA A 128 -20.26 -3.33 11.57
CA ALA A 128 -19.59 -2.61 10.48
C ALA A 128 -19.73 -3.28 9.11
N ASP A 129 -20.21 -4.53 9.05
CA ASP A 129 -20.25 -5.34 7.83
C ASP A 129 -18.84 -5.53 7.22
N ILE A 130 -17.84 -5.64 8.10
CA ILE A 130 -16.43 -5.87 7.75
C ILE A 130 -15.97 -7.16 8.43
N PRO A 131 -15.42 -8.15 7.69
CA PRO A 131 -14.91 -9.36 8.29
C PRO A 131 -13.85 -9.10 9.36
N VAL A 132 -13.89 -9.88 10.45
CA VAL A 132 -12.95 -9.77 11.58
C VAL A 132 -11.50 -9.95 11.13
N THR A 133 -11.27 -10.86 10.18
CA THR A 133 -9.96 -11.11 9.56
C THR A 133 -9.39 -9.85 8.91
N ARG A 134 -10.26 -9.04 8.29
CA ARG A 134 -9.88 -7.78 7.66
C ARG A 134 -9.80 -6.62 8.64
N LEU A 135 -10.77 -6.50 9.55
CA LEU A 135 -10.86 -5.40 10.50
C LEU A 135 -9.78 -5.47 11.59
N LEU A 136 -9.49 -6.67 12.09
CA LEU A 136 -8.54 -6.90 13.19
C LEU A 136 -7.20 -7.48 12.72
N GLY A 137 -7.05 -7.83 11.44
CA GLY A 137 -5.84 -8.48 10.92
C GLY A 137 -5.61 -9.88 11.50
N GLN A 138 -6.68 -10.56 11.93
CA GLN A 138 -6.58 -11.90 12.50
C GLN A 138 -6.55 -12.96 11.41
N SER A 139 -5.79 -14.03 11.65
CA SER A 139 -5.87 -15.23 10.81
C SER A 139 -7.29 -15.82 10.90
N PRO A 140 -7.82 -16.36 9.80
CA PRO A 140 -9.12 -17.01 9.81
C PRO A 140 -9.13 -18.19 10.79
N SER A 141 -10.18 -18.29 11.62
CA SER A 141 -10.32 -19.36 12.61
C SER A 141 -11.14 -20.54 12.05
N GLY A 142 -10.63 -21.77 12.17
CA GLY A 142 -11.32 -23.00 11.77
C GLY A 142 -10.43 -23.94 10.94
N LEU A 143 -10.74 -25.24 10.94
CA LEU A 143 -9.91 -26.29 10.32
C LEU A 143 -9.77 -26.21 8.78
N SER A 144 -10.44 -25.26 8.12
CA SER A 144 -10.39 -25.04 6.67
C SER A 144 -10.50 -23.58 6.24
N ALA A 145 -10.20 -22.62 7.13
CA ALA A 145 -10.45 -21.21 6.87
C ALA A 145 -9.27 -20.55 6.11
N THR A 146 -9.37 -20.45 4.78
CA THR A 146 -8.41 -19.69 3.96
C THR A 146 -8.66 -18.18 4.01
N GLY A 147 -9.80 -17.73 4.56
CA GLY A 147 -10.22 -16.32 4.59
C GLY A 147 -10.71 -15.80 3.22
N GLU A 148 -10.64 -16.64 2.19
CA GLU A 148 -11.04 -16.28 0.83
C GLU A 148 -12.54 -16.01 0.71
N SER A 149 -13.37 -16.87 1.33
CA SER A 149 -14.83 -16.68 1.36
C SER A 149 -15.21 -15.35 2.02
N ASP A 150 -14.59 -15.02 3.16
CA ASP A 150 -14.87 -13.77 3.88
C ASP A 150 -14.47 -12.55 3.05
N THR A 151 -13.33 -12.63 2.37
CA THR A 151 -12.83 -11.56 1.51
C THR A 151 -13.72 -11.39 0.28
N ARG A 152 -14.19 -12.49 -0.32
CA ARG A 152 -15.14 -12.44 -1.45
C ARG A 152 -16.46 -11.80 -1.04
N ASN A 153 -17.07 -12.25 0.05
CA ASN A 153 -18.31 -11.66 0.56
C ASN A 153 -18.16 -10.15 0.83
N TYR A 154 -17.02 -9.74 1.38
CA TYR A 154 -16.71 -8.34 1.61
C TYR A 154 -16.60 -7.54 0.31
N TYR A 155 -15.93 -8.07 -0.71
CA TYR A 155 -15.84 -7.39 -2.01
C TYR A 155 -17.17 -7.36 -2.75
N ASP A 156 -17.98 -8.43 -2.67
CA ASP A 156 -19.32 -8.45 -3.25
C ASP A 156 -20.23 -7.39 -2.62
N MET A 157 -20.13 -7.21 -1.29
CA MET A 157 -20.82 -6.14 -0.57
C MET A 157 -20.36 -4.75 -1.02
N ILE A 158 -19.05 -4.51 -1.20
CA ILE A 158 -18.54 -3.22 -1.72
C ILE A 158 -19.02 -2.99 -3.15
N ALA A 159 -18.92 -4.01 -4.02
CA ALA A 159 -19.36 -3.91 -5.40
C ALA A 159 -20.86 -3.58 -5.49
N ALA A 160 -21.68 -4.18 -4.62
CA ALA A 160 -23.10 -3.84 -4.52
C ALA A 160 -23.31 -2.37 -4.12
N ARG A 161 -22.55 -1.84 -3.14
CA ARG A 161 -22.64 -0.42 -2.75
C ARG A 161 -22.13 0.52 -3.85
N GLN A 162 -21.07 0.15 -4.57
CA GLN A 162 -20.59 0.90 -5.74
C GLN A 162 -21.70 1.04 -6.79
N GLU A 163 -22.42 -0.04 -7.07
CA GLU A 163 -23.45 -0.08 -8.10
C GLU A 163 -24.78 0.58 -7.67
N LEU A 164 -25.21 0.36 -6.42
CA LEU A 164 -26.49 0.84 -5.92
C LEU A 164 -26.42 2.29 -5.44
N ASP A 165 -25.34 2.68 -4.77
CA ASP A 165 -25.24 3.98 -4.10
C ASP A 165 -24.42 4.99 -4.92
N LEU A 166 -23.23 4.58 -5.38
CA LEU A 166 -22.30 5.49 -6.05
C LEU A 166 -22.64 5.71 -7.52
N ARG A 167 -22.87 4.63 -8.30
CA ARG A 167 -23.08 4.73 -9.75
C ARG A 167 -24.18 5.72 -10.15
N PRO A 168 -25.39 5.70 -9.55
CA PRO A 168 -26.45 6.60 -10.00
C PRO A 168 -26.09 8.08 -9.81
N GLN A 169 -25.33 8.39 -8.75
CA GLN A 169 -24.87 9.75 -8.47
C GLN A 169 -23.69 10.15 -9.37
N LEU A 170 -22.75 9.23 -9.60
CA LEU A 170 -21.59 9.45 -10.47
C LEU A 170 -22.01 9.61 -11.93
N GLU A 171 -22.90 8.76 -12.46
CA GLU A 171 -23.42 8.91 -13.82
C GLU A 171 -24.12 10.26 -14.01
N ARG A 172 -24.85 10.73 -12.99
CA ARG A 172 -25.48 12.04 -13.05
C ARG A 172 -24.44 13.15 -13.08
N LEU A 173 -23.36 13.03 -12.30
CA LEU A 173 -22.26 13.97 -12.29
C LEU A 173 -21.51 13.97 -13.64
N ASP A 174 -21.17 12.80 -14.17
CA ASP A 174 -20.47 12.64 -15.43
C ASP A 174 -21.26 13.23 -16.59
N ARG A 175 -22.56 12.95 -16.69
CA ARG A 175 -23.43 13.56 -17.70
C ARG A 175 -23.43 15.09 -17.62
N LEU A 176 -23.31 15.68 -16.43
CA LEU A 176 -23.21 17.14 -16.27
C LEU A 176 -21.83 17.66 -16.69
N MET A 177 -20.76 16.96 -16.30
CA MET A 177 -19.38 17.32 -16.67
C MET A 177 -19.17 17.25 -18.19
N LEU A 178 -19.63 16.16 -18.83
CA LEU A 178 -19.56 15.97 -20.29
C LEU A 178 -20.31 17.08 -21.04
N ARG A 179 -21.54 17.43 -20.60
CA ARG A 179 -22.28 18.55 -21.20
C ARG A 179 -21.55 19.88 -21.05
N SER A 180 -20.93 20.12 -19.90
CA SER A 180 -20.13 21.33 -19.67
C SER A 180 -18.90 21.39 -20.56
N ALA A 181 -18.34 20.24 -20.94
CA ALA A 181 -17.23 20.11 -21.87
C ALA A 181 -17.67 20.12 -23.35
N GLY A 182 -18.97 20.19 -23.64
CA GLY A 182 -19.50 20.12 -25.01
C GLY A 182 -19.47 18.71 -25.64
N LEU A 183 -19.26 17.67 -24.82
CA LEU A 183 -19.27 16.27 -25.25
C LEU A 183 -20.68 15.67 -25.12
N ASP A 184 -20.98 14.69 -25.96
CA ASP A 184 -22.22 13.91 -25.84
C ASP A 184 -22.21 13.11 -24.53
N PRO A 185 -23.24 13.21 -23.66
CA PRO A 185 -23.35 12.45 -22.43
C PRO A 185 -23.28 10.92 -22.59
N GLY A 186 -23.52 10.40 -23.79
CA GLY A 186 -23.39 8.98 -24.11
C GLY A 186 -22.01 8.56 -24.62
N ALA A 187 -21.07 9.49 -24.80
CA ALA A 187 -19.78 9.21 -25.43
C ALA A 187 -18.80 8.46 -24.52
N LEU A 188 -19.00 8.51 -23.21
CA LEU A 188 -18.11 7.90 -22.22
C LEU A 188 -18.93 7.07 -21.23
N THR A 189 -18.48 5.84 -20.98
CA THR A 189 -18.97 4.98 -19.90
C THR A 189 -17.82 4.66 -18.96
N PHE A 190 -18.14 4.41 -17.69
CA PHE A 190 -17.16 3.98 -16.70
C PHE A 190 -17.59 2.64 -16.08
N ALA A 191 -16.59 1.85 -15.72
CA ALA A 191 -16.75 0.65 -14.90
C ALA A 191 -15.87 0.78 -13.66
N PHE A 192 -16.35 0.29 -12.52
CA PHE A 192 -15.51 0.17 -11.34
C PHE A 192 -14.44 -0.88 -11.58
N ARG A 193 -13.23 -0.63 -11.08
CA ARG A 193 -12.15 -1.62 -11.14
C ARG A 193 -12.57 -2.86 -10.35
N PRO A 194 -12.27 -4.07 -10.84
CA PRO A 194 -12.58 -5.30 -10.13
C PRO A 194 -11.85 -5.33 -8.79
N LEU A 195 -12.60 -5.56 -7.72
CA LEU A 195 -12.06 -5.63 -6.36
C LEU A 195 -11.32 -6.94 -6.11
N TRP A 196 -11.72 -8.00 -6.81
CA TRP A 196 -11.05 -9.29 -6.79
C TRP A 196 -10.12 -9.41 -8.00
N GLN A 197 -8.82 -9.61 -7.73
CA GLN A 197 -7.86 -9.97 -8.77
C GLN A 197 -7.66 -11.48 -8.73
N LEU A 198 -7.79 -12.11 -9.89
CA LEU A 198 -7.40 -13.51 -10.02
C LEU A 198 -5.89 -13.61 -9.90
N ASP A 199 -5.43 -14.65 -9.21
CA ASP A 199 -4.03 -15.03 -9.25
C ASP A 199 -3.64 -15.47 -10.68
N ALA A 200 -2.34 -15.37 -10.98
CA ALA A 200 -1.82 -15.66 -12.32
C ALA A 200 -2.15 -17.10 -12.78
N ALA A 201 -2.23 -18.05 -11.86
CA ALA A 201 -2.54 -19.44 -12.20
C ALA A 201 -4.03 -19.59 -12.58
N SER A 202 -4.95 -18.99 -11.81
CA SER A 202 -6.38 -18.99 -12.17
C SER A 202 -6.64 -18.22 -13.47
N ALA A 203 -5.96 -17.09 -13.69
CA ALA A 203 -6.05 -16.34 -14.94
C ALA A 203 -5.60 -17.17 -16.16
N ALA A 204 -4.48 -17.88 -16.04
CA ALA A 204 -4.00 -18.79 -17.09
C ALA A 204 -4.95 -19.97 -17.33
N ALA A 205 -5.56 -20.52 -16.27
CA ALA A 205 -6.55 -21.58 -16.39
C ALA A 205 -7.81 -21.12 -17.14
N ILE A 206 -8.30 -19.90 -16.85
CA ILE A 206 -9.44 -19.30 -17.57
C ILE A 206 -9.09 -19.09 -19.04
N ALA A 207 -7.90 -18.56 -19.35
CA ALA A 207 -7.45 -18.37 -20.72
C ALA A 207 -7.40 -19.71 -21.49
N LEU A 208 -6.92 -20.78 -20.84
CA LEU A 208 -6.93 -22.13 -21.42
C LEU A 208 -8.36 -22.63 -21.66
N GLN A 209 -9.28 -22.46 -20.70
CA GLN A 209 -10.67 -22.88 -20.85
C GLN A 209 -11.37 -22.11 -21.99
N LYS A 210 -11.11 -20.81 -22.13
CA LYS A 210 -11.60 -19.98 -23.25
C LYS A 210 -11.03 -20.45 -24.59
N ALA A 211 -9.74 -20.78 -24.65
CA ALA A 211 -9.12 -21.33 -25.86
C ALA A 211 -9.71 -22.70 -26.23
N GLN A 212 -9.96 -23.57 -25.24
CA GLN A 212 -10.63 -24.85 -25.44
C GLN A 212 -12.07 -24.66 -25.94
N ALA A 213 -12.83 -23.70 -25.38
CA ALA A 213 -14.16 -23.36 -25.87
C ALA A 213 -14.12 -22.92 -27.34
N SER A 214 -13.15 -22.08 -27.71
CA SER A 214 -12.94 -21.64 -29.09
C SER A 214 -12.59 -22.80 -30.03
N GLN A 215 -11.75 -23.74 -29.57
CA GLN A 215 -11.43 -24.97 -30.30
C GLN A 215 -12.68 -25.84 -30.52
N ILE A 216 -13.55 -25.94 -29.51
CA ILE A 216 -14.81 -26.68 -29.62
C ILE A 216 -15.73 -26.02 -30.65
N TYR A 217 -15.90 -24.69 -30.60
CA TYR A 217 -16.73 -23.96 -31.58
C TYR A 217 -16.22 -24.14 -33.00
N ALA A 218 -14.90 -24.08 -33.21
CA ALA A 218 -14.28 -24.33 -34.50
C ALA A 218 -14.46 -25.78 -34.97
N GLY A 219 -14.29 -26.75 -34.06
CA GLY A 219 -14.44 -28.18 -34.36
C GLY A 219 -15.87 -28.61 -34.67
N LEU A 220 -16.86 -28.00 -34.02
CA LEU A 220 -18.28 -28.24 -34.29
C LEU A 220 -18.76 -27.60 -35.61
N GLY A 221 -18.00 -26.65 -36.16
CA GLY A 221 -18.37 -25.93 -37.37
C GLY A 221 -19.64 -25.07 -37.22
N LEU A 222 -19.90 -24.55 -36.00
CA LEU A 222 -21.10 -23.77 -35.70
C LEU A 222 -21.17 -22.47 -36.53
N TRP A 223 -20.01 -21.90 -36.84
CA TRP A 223 -19.84 -20.72 -37.68
C TRP A 223 -18.74 -20.94 -38.73
N PRO A 224 -18.79 -20.21 -39.87
CA PRO A 224 -17.69 -20.21 -40.84
C PRO A 224 -16.37 -19.83 -40.17
N ALA A 225 -15.26 -20.47 -40.58
CA ALA A 225 -13.95 -20.28 -39.95
C ALA A 225 -13.52 -18.81 -39.85
N ALA A 226 -13.85 -17.99 -40.86
CA ALA A 226 -13.56 -16.56 -40.86
C ALA A 226 -14.35 -15.79 -39.78
N VAL A 227 -15.60 -16.18 -39.51
CA VAL A 227 -16.42 -15.57 -38.46
C VAL A 227 -15.90 -15.96 -37.09
N THR A 228 -15.56 -17.24 -36.90
CA THR A 228 -14.97 -17.74 -35.64
C THR A 228 -13.66 -17.04 -35.32
N ALA A 229 -12.78 -16.84 -36.31
CA ALA A 229 -11.53 -16.11 -36.14
C ALA A 229 -11.78 -14.68 -35.63
N ARG A 230 -12.70 -13.94 -36.25
CA ARG A 230 -13.04 -12.57 -35.82
C ARG A 230 -13.64 -12.49 -34.43
N LEU A 231 -14.44 -13.49 -34.03
CA LEU A 231 -14.98 -13.56 -32.68
C LEU A 231 -13.87 -13.80 -31.63
N VAL A 232 -12.92 -14.68 -31.93
CA VAL A 232 -11.75 -14.93 -31.06
C VAL A 232 -10.84 -13.70 -30.99
N GLU A 233 -10.62 -13.01 -32.11
CA GLU A 233 -9.86 -11.75 -32.16
C GLU A 233 -10.51 -10.68 -31.26
N ALA A 234 -11.82 -10.46 -31.40
CA ALA A 234 -12.56 -9.53 -30.56
C ALA A 234 -12.45 -9.89 -29.08
N GLN A 235 -12.60 -11.18 -28.74
CA GLN A 235 -12.48 -11.66 -27.38
C GLN A 235 -11.07 -11.43 -26.80
N LEU A 236 -10.01 -11.69 -27.57
CA LEU A 236 -8.62 -11.51 -27.11
C LEU A 236 -8.26 -10.03 -26.90
N VAL A 237 -8.84 -9.14 -27.71
CA VAL A 237 -8.70 -7.68 -27.55
C VAL A 237 -9.42 -7.21 -26.29
N GLU A 238 -10.66 -7.66 -26.06
CA GLU A 238 -11.44 -7.32 -24.88
C GLU A 238 -10.82 -7.86 -23.58
N ASP A 239 -10.33 -9.11 -23.61
CA ASP A 239 -9.68 -9.75 -22.47
C ASP A 239 -8.31 -9.11 -22.13
N GLY A 240 -7.72 -8.31 -23.03
CA GLY A 240 -6.43 -7.66 -22.83
C GLY A 240 -5.26 -8.65 -22.63
N THR A 241 -5.42 -9.91 -23.09
CA THR A 241 -4.46 -11.00 -22.82
C THR A 241 -3.09 -10.70 -23.43
N TYR A 242 -3.07 -10.01 -24.57
CA TYR A 242 -1.85 -9.56 -25.24
C TYR A 242 -1.83 -8.03 -25.33
N PRO A 243 -0.82 -7.34 -24.77
CA PRO A 243 -0.76 -5.87 -24.68
C PRO A 243 -0.85 -5.10 -26.02
N SER A 244 -0.73 -5.77 -27.16
CA SER A 244 -0.79 -5.15 -28.50
C SER A 244 -1.68 -5.92 -29.49
N ALA A 245 -2.60 -6.77 -29.00
CA ALA A 245 -3.45 -7.61 -29.86
C ALA A 245 -4.12 -6.83 -31.00
N ALA A 246 -4.74 -5.70 -30.68
CA ALA A 246 -5.46 -4.87 -31.65
C ALA A 246 -4.55 -4.35 -32.77
N ALA A 247 -3.32 -3.94 -32.45
CA ALA A 247 -2.35 -3.48 -33.43
C ALA A 247 -1.88 -4.63 -34.34
N VAL A 248 -1.59 -5.80 -33.75
CA VAL A 248 -1.15 -6.99 -34.50
C VAL A 248 -2.23 -7.46 -35.48
N PHE A 249 -3.50 -7.48 -35.06
CA PHE A 249 -4.60 -7.89 -35.94
C PHE A 249 -4.83 -6.85 -37.06
N ALA A 250 -4.73 -5.55 -36.77
CA ALA A 250 -4.85 -4.51 -37.79
C ALA A 250 -3.74 -4.60 -38.86
N GLU A 251 -2.51 -4.89 -38.47
CA GLU A 251 -1.39 -5.13 -39.39
C GLU A 251 -1.64 -6.38 -40.27
N ALA A 252 -2.21 -7.44 -39.69
CA ALA A 252 -2.53 -8.67 -40.41
C ALA A 252 -3.66 -8.46 -41.45
N GLU A 253 -4.72 -7.72 -41.10
CA GLU A 253 -5.78 -7.35 -42.06
C GLU A 253 -5.23 -6.48 -43.20
N ALA A 254 -4.35 -5.52 -42.90
CA ALA A 254 -3.69 -4.69 -43.91
C ALA A 254 -2.79 -5.51 -44.85
N ALA A 255 -2.07 -6.51 -44.33
CA ALA A 255 -1.23 -7.41 -45.13
C ALA A 255 -2.05 -8.36 -46.03
N GLN A 256 -3.24 -8.79 -45.60
CA GLN A 256 -4.14 -9.60 -46.43
C GLN A 256 -4.73 -8.79 -47.60
N GLY A 257 -5.03 -7.50 -47.39
CA GLY A 257 -5.45 -6.59 -48.46
C GLY A 257 -4.39 -6.39 -49.55
N ALA A 258 -3.10 -6.40 -49.19
CA ALA A 258 -1.99 -6.18 -50.13
C ALA A 258 -1.71 -7.38 -51.06
N ASN A 259 -2.09 -8.60 -50.67
CA ASN A 259 -1.81 -9.83 -51.43
C ASN A 259 -2.94 -10.25 -52.40
N THR A 260 -3.91 -9.38 -52.67
CA THR A 260 -5.06 -9.66 -53.58
C THR A 260 -4.93 -9.02 -54.96
N SER A 261 -3.70 -8.80 -55.46
CA SER A 261 -3.52 -8.60 -56.90
C SER A 261 -3.63 -9.97 -57.59
N PRO A 262 -4.63 -10.21 -58.47
CA PRO A 262 -4.64 -11.45 -59.22
C PRO A 262 -3.39 -11.49 -60.10
N THR A 263 -2.54 -12.50 -59.92
CA THR A 263 -1.50 -12.81 -60.89
C THR A 263 -2.19 -13.13 -62.21
N LEU A 264 -2.11 -12.21 -63.17
CA LEU A 264 -2.57 -12.48 -64.53
C LEU A 264 -1.63 -13.51 -65.13
N ASP A 265 -2.15 -14.69 -65.48
CA ASP A 265 -1.42 -15.76 -66.20
C ASP A 265 -1.04 -15.37 -67.64
N TYR A 266 -1.04 -14.08 -68.00
CA TYR A 266 -0.68 -13.62 -69.34
C TYR A 266 0.09 -12.29 -69.35
N ASP A 267 1.06 -12.18 -70.26
CA ASP A 267 1.78 -10.95 -70.57
C ASP A 267 0.97 -10.08 -71.56
N PRO A 268 0.59 -8.84 -71.21
CA PRO A 268 -0.19 -7.95 -72.07
C PRO A 268 0.54 -7.48 -73.34
N SER A 269 1.86 -7.66 -73.44
CA SER A 269 2.69 -7.13 -74.52
C SER A 269 2.86 -8.07 -75.72
N GLU A 270 2.36 -9.30 -75.63
CA GLU A 270 2.49 -10.29 -76.69
C GLU A 270 1.49 -10.05 -77.86
N PRO A 271 1.96 -10.09 -79.12
CA PRO A 271 1.12 -9.76 -80.28
C PRO A 271 0.07 -10.83 -80.56
N ARG A 272 -1.21 -10.41 -80.51
CA ARG A 272 -2.37 -11.22 -80.90
C ARG A 272 -2.54 -11.28 -82.42
N ASP A 273 -3.18 -12.33 -82.93
CA ASP A 273 -3.58 -12.39 -84.33
C ASP A 273 -4.76 -11.44 -84.65
N LEU A 274 -5.08 -11.28 -85.95
CA LEU A 274 -6.18 -10.41 -86.43
C LEU A 274 -7.58 -10.86 -85.96
N ARG A 275 -7.69 -11.97 -85.22
CA ARG A 275 -8.93 -12.48 -84.61
C ARG A 275 -8.81 -12.57 -83.07
N GLY A 276 -7.81 -11.93 -82.46
CA GLY A 276 -7.62 -11.82 -81.02
C GLY A 276 -7.06 -13.09 -80.33
N ARG A 277 -6.67 -14.11 -81.09
CA ARG A 277 -6.09 -15.36 -80.56
C ARG A 277 -4.57 -15.29 -80.41
N TRP A 278 -4.07 -16.04 -79.45
CA TRP A 278 -2.64 -16.23 -79.20
C TRP A 278 -2.00 -16.95 -80.40
N ARG A 279 -0.85 -16.46 -80.88
CA ARG A 279 -0.13 -17.07 -82.00
C ARG A 279 0.57 -18.34 -81.55
N GLN A 280 0.12 -19.49 -82.06
CA GLN A 280 0.73 -20.79 -81.81
C GLN A 280 1.97 -20.95 -82.72
N THR A 281 3.13 -20.52 -82.24
CA THR A 281 4.44 -20.95 -82.76
C THR A 281 5.29 -21.33 -81.56
N GLY A 282 5.28 -22.62 -81.23
CA GLY A 282 5.91 -23.12 -80.02
C GLY A 282 7.37 -23.56 -80.19
N THR A 283 7.97 -23.85 -79.05
CA THR A 283 8.77 -25.06 -78.84
C THR A 283 8.14 -25.80 -77.65
N GLY A 284 7.58 -26.99 -77.90
CA GLY A 284 6.98 -27.89 -76.90
C GLY A 284 8.00 -28.37 -75.85
N THR A 285 7.60 -29.03 -74.76
CA THR A 285 6.94 -30.36 -74.67
C THR A 285 6.47 -30.59 -73.22
N ALA A 286 5.48 -31.41 -72.85
CA ALA A 286 4.53 -32.31 -73.51
C ALA A 286 3.47 -32.73 -72.46
N GLY A 287 2.30 -33.18 -72.92
CA GLY A 287 1.44 -34.10 -72.18
C GLY A 287 0.13 -33.52 -71.65
N ALA A 288 -0.92 -33.57 -72.48
CA ALA A 288 -2.29 -33.70 -71.96
C ALA A 288 -2.58 -35.20 -71.69
N PRO A 289 -3.50 -35.49 -70.76
CA PRO A 289 -4.70 -36.20 -71.19
C PRO A 289 -6.00 -35.45 -70.82
N ALA A 290 -7.06 -35.91 -71.49
CA ALA A 290 -8.41 -35.34 -71.60
C ALA A 290 -9.24 -35.35 -70.28
N PRO A 291 -10.45 -34.77 -70.26
CA PRO A 291 -11.12 -34.34 -69.03
C PRO A 291 -11.78 -35.52 -68.30
N VAL A 292 -11.67 -35.52 -66.97
CA VAL A 292 -12.43 -36.41 -66.09
C VAL A 292 -13.38 -35.53 -65.25
N GLU A 293 -14.67 -35.73 -65.46
CA GLU A 293 -15.73 -35.26 -64.57
C GLU A 293 -15.63 -35.95 -63.20
N GLY A 294 -15.83 -35.17 -62.13
CA GLY A 294 -16.23 -35.67 -60.81
C GLY A 294 -15.09 -36.23 -59.94
N GLY A 295 -14.67 -35.47 -58.94
CA GLY A 295 -13.81 -36.00 -57.88
C GLY A 295 -13.14 -34.92 -57.05
N THR A 296 -13.62 -34.79 -55.82
CA THR A 296 -12.99 -34.10 -54.67
C THR A 296 -11.46 -34.10 -54.72
N GLY A 297 -10.85 -32.91 -54.85
CA GLY A 297 -9.39 -32.75 -54.89
C GLY A 297 -8.95 -31.60 -53.98
N HIS A 298 -8.15 -31.96 -52.99
CA HIS A 298 -7.57 -31.10 -51.96
C HIS A 298 -6.71 -29.96 -52.52
N GLU A 299 -7.08 -28.71 -52.23
CA GLU A 299 -6.08 -27.67 -51.95
C GLU A 299 -5.82 -27.68 -50.44
N GLN A 300 -4.62 -28.07 -50.04
CA GLN A 300 -4.18 -27.93 -48.65
C GLN A 300 -4.02 -26.44 -48.33
N PRO A 301 -4.75 -25.87 -47.34
CA PRO A 301 -4.42 -24.55 -46.85
C PRO A 301 -3.18 -24.67 -45.95
N GLY A 302 -2.03 -24.29 -46.48
CA GLY A 302 -0.74 -24.19 -45.78
C GLY A 302 -0.69 -23.14 -44.66
N SER A 303 -1.83 -22.74 -44.10
CA SER A 303 -1.93 -21.71 -43.06
C SER A 303 -2.42 -22.23 -41.69
N LEU A 304 -3.00 -23.43 -41.59
CA LEU A 304 -3.50 -23.96 -40.30
C LEU A 304 -2.50 -24.86 -39.55
N ALA A 305 -1.70 -25.66 -40.26
CA ALA A 305 -0.71 -26.55 -39.62
C ALA A 305 0.41 -25.80 -38.89
N ARG A 306 0.71 -24.55 -39.30
CA ARG A 306 1.67 -23.68 -38.60
C ARG A 306 1.08 -23.01 -37.36
N LEU A 307 -0.23 -22.73 -37.35
CA LEU A 307 -0.94 -22.20 -36.18
C LEU A 307 -1.10 -23.25 -35.07
N PHE A 308 -1.35 -24.51 -35.43
CA PHE A 308 -1.47 -25.60 -34.45
C PHE A 308 -0.17 -25.97 -33.72
N ASN A 309 1.00 -25.75 -34.34
CA ASN A 309 2.30 -26.00 -33.68
C ASN A 309 2.78 -24.84 -32.79
N VAL A 310 2.17 -23.65 -32.89
CA VAL A 310 2.50 -22.49 -32.05
C VAL A 310 1.63 -22.42 -30.80
N LEU A 311 0.46 -23.06 -30.81
CA LEU A 311 -0.54 -22.98 -29.72
C LEU A 311 -0.48 -24.13 -28.71
N ASN A 312 0.59 -24.94 -28.70
CA ASN A 312 0.73 -26.04 -27.76
C ASN A 312 1.91 -25.79 -26.79
N PRO A 313 1.69 -25.25 -25.58
CA PRO A 313 2.74 -25.16 -24.57
C PRO A 313 2.58 -26.31 -23.58
N VAL A 314 3.22 -27.45 -23.86
CA VAL A 314 3.62 -28.37 -22.78
C VAL A 314 5.11 -28.67 -22.93
N GLY A 315 5.87 -28.13 -21.98
CA GLY A 315 7.08 -28.75 -21.47
C GLY A 315 8.34 -28.61 -22.32
N THR A 316 9.15 -27.59 -22.01
CA THR A 316 10.57 -27.73 -21.62
C THR A 316 11.21 -26.35 -21.51
N ALA A 317 10.91 -25.61 -20.45
CA ALA A 317 11.83 -24.61 -19.95
C ALA A 317 12.66 -25.29 -18.85
N GLN A 318 13.90 -25.65 -19.20
CA GLN A 318 14.91 -26.03 -18.22
C GLN A 318 15.01 -24.92 -17.16
N ALA A 319 15.07 -25.34 -15.90
CA ALA A 319 15.31 -24.46 -14.77
C ALA A 319 16.63 -23.69 -14.99
N GLN A 320 16.52 -22.46 -15.48
CA GLN A 320 17.57 -21.48 -15.31
C GLN A 320 17.53 -21.08 -13.84
N THR A 321 18.55 -21.49 -13.10
CA THR A 321 18.85 -20.97 -11.77
C THR A 321 19.06 -19.47 -11.89
N ILE A 322 18.09 -18.71 -11.41
CA ILE A 322 18.13 -17.24 -11.34
C ILE A 322 19.24 -16.86 -10.32
N PRO A 323 20.29 -16.12 -10.72
CA PRO A 323 21.21 -15.52 -9.76
C PRO A 323 20.46 -14.41 -8.98
N PRO A 324 20.84 -14.14 -7.71
CA PRO A 324 20.10 -13.18 -6.88
C PRO A 324 20.03 -11.81 -7.58
N GLU A 325 18.82 -11.33 -7.82
CA GLU A 325 18.55 -10.08 -8.54
C GLU A 325 19.27 -8.90 -7.87
N GLU A 326 20.08 -8.17 -8.65
CA GLU A 326 20.36 -6.77 -8.37
C GLU A 326 19.06 -5.96 -8.61
N PRO A 327 18.74 -4.97 -7.75
CA PRO A 327 17.47 -4.25 -7.82
C PRO A 327 17.44 -3.32 -9.04
N SER A 328 16.98 -3.81 -10.19
CA SER A 328 16.78 -3.00 -11.39
C SER A 328 15.41 -2.29 -11.37
N ARG A 329 15.46 -0.96 -11.48
CA ARG A 329 14.36 0.03 -11.62
C ARG A 329 13.11 -0.50 -12.33
N ARG A 330 11.98 -0.57 -11.61
CA ARG A 330 10.64 -0.47 -12.22
C ARG A 330 10.29 1.01 -12.36
N LEU A 331 10.42 1.57 -13.55
CA LEU A 331 9.72 2.81 -13.89
C LEU A 331 8.28 2.40 -14.27
N ALA A 332 7.34 2.59 -13.35
CA ALA A 332 5.92 2.44 -13.66
C ALA A 332 5.44 3.68 -14.43
N GLU A 333 4.53 3.47 -15.39
CA GLU A 333 3.88 4.56 -16.12
C GLU A 333 3.26 5.58 -15.15
N PRO A 334 3.31 6.89 -15.46
CA PRO A 334 2.85 7.93 -14.55
C PRO A 334 1.33 7.83 -14.38
N THR A 335 0.89 7.17 -13.31
CA THR A 335 -0.50 7.11 -12.88
C THR A 335 -0.89 8.45 -12.27
N ASP A 336 -2.02 9.02 -12.71
CA ASP A 336 -2.57 10.27 -12.16
C ASP A 336 -2.69 10.16 -10.63
N PRO A 337 -2.14 11.12 -9.85
CA PRO A 337 -2.23 11.10 -8.39
C PRO A 337 -3.68 11.00 -7.86
N ALA A 338 -4.70 11.33 -8.66
CA ALA A 338 -6.11 11.16 -8.30
C ALA A 338 -6.60 9.69 -8.31
N GLU A 339 -5.87 8.77 -8.95
CA GLU A 339 -6.27 7.36 -9.11
C GLU A 339 -5.60 6.39 -8.12
N ARG A 340 -4.75 6.91 -7.22
CA ARG A 340 -3.99 6.08 -6.27
C ARG A 340 -4.86 5.70 -5.06
N GLU A 341 -4.76 4.43 -4.66
CA GLU A 341 -5.35 3.92 -3.42
C GLU A 341 -4.93 4.80 -2.22
N PRO A 342 -5.80 5.11 -1.25
CA PRO A 342 -5.45 5.97 -0.11
C PRO A 342 -4.19 5.51 0.64
N GLY A 343 -4.00 4.19 0.78
CA GLY A 343 -2.79 3.62 1.37
C GLY A 343 -1.53 3.85 0.52
N GLU A 344 -1.65 3.82 -0.81
CA GLU A 344 -0.56 4.13 -1.74
C GLU A 344 -0.17 5.60 -1.69
N VAL A 345 -1.15 6.51 -1.62
CA VAL A 345 -0.90 7.95 -1.46
C VAL A 345 -0.10 8.21 -0.18
N VAL A 346 -0.46 7.57 0.93
CA VAL A 346 0.26 7.69 2.21
C VAL A 346 1.67 7.11 2.10
N ARG A 347 1.85 5.93 1.51
CA ARG A 347 3.18 5.32 1.31
C ARG A 347 4.08 6.18 0.44
N VAL A 348 3.60 6.62 -0.73
CA VAL A 348 4.37 7.48 -1.63
C VAL A 348 4.74 8.79 -0.93
N ARG A 349 3.81 9.38 -0.16
CA ARG A 349 4.11 10.58 0.63
C ARG A 349 5.18 10.33 1.68
N ASN A 350 5.10 9.22 2.43
CA ASN A 350 6.09 8.87 3.45
C ASN A 350 7.47 8.60 2.83
N PHE A 351 7.50 7.85 1.72
CA PHE A 351 8.69 7.60 0.93
C PHE A 351 9.33 8.90 0.43
N VAL A 352 8.55 9.78 -0.22
CA VAL A 352 9.05 11.07 -0.73
C VAL A 352 9.57 11.94 0.40
N ARG A 353 8.90 11.96 1.56
CA ARG A 353 9.38 12.67 2.75
C ARG A 353 10.72 12.11 3.23
N ALA A 354 10.86 10.79 3.35
CA ALA A 354 12.10 10.15 3.77
C ALA A 354 13.24 10.40 2.78
N TRP A 355 12.95 10.33 1.48
CA TRP A 355 13.90 10.61 0.40
C TRP A 355 14.39 12.07 0.42
N GLN A 356 13.48 13.04 0.60
CA GLN A 356 13.84 14.45 0.72
C GLN A 356 14.74 14.69 1.95
N THR A 357 14.36 14.12 3.10
CA THR A 357 15.15 14.21 4.32
C THR A 357 16.54 13.60 4.15
N LEU A 358 16.65 12.42 3.51
CA LEU A 358 17.95 11.81 3.22
C LEU A 358 18.79 12.70 2.30
N LYS A 359 18.19 13.26 1.25
CA LYS A 359 18.85 14.18 0.31
C LYS A 359 19.38 15.45 0.98
N GLU A 360 18.70 15.96 2.00
CA GLU A 360 19.17 17.12 2.79
C GLU A 360 20.34 16.75 3.72
N ILE A 361 20.37 15.53 4.25
CA ILE A 361 21.36 15.09 5.26
C ILE A 361 22.64 14.55 4.61
N ASP A 362 22.47 13.69 3.60
CA ASP A 362 23.54 13.00 2.85
C ASP A 362 23.13 12.90 1.37
N PRO A 363 23.41 13.92 0.56
CA PRO A 363 23.07 13.92 -0.86
C PRO A 363 23.86 12.89 -1.69
N THR A 364 24.91 12.30 -1.12
CA THR A 364 25.76 11.29 -1.76
C THR A 364 25.36 9.86 -1.42
N ASN A 365 24.28 9.68 -0.67
CA ASN A 365 23.85 8.36 -0.24
C ASN A 365 23.44 7.48 -1.43
N ARG A 366 23.96 6.24 -1.48
CA ARG A 366 23.68 5.27 -2.54
C ARG A 366 22.18 4.98 -2.70
N GLU A 367 21.40 5.08 -1.62
CA GLU A 367 19.95 4.85 -1.67
C GLU A 367 19.19 5.92 -2.46
N LEU A 368 19.78 7.10 -2.67
CA LEU A 368 19.18 8.15 -3.50
C LEU A 368 19.29 7.84 -5.00
N GLU A 369 20.32 7.09 -5.43
CA GLU A 369 20.52 6.67 -6.83
C GLU A 369 19.61 5.50 -7.21
N THR A 370 19.41 4.58 -6.27
CA THR A 370 18.59 3.37 -6.46
C THR A 370 17.10 3.67 -6.51
N LEU A 371 16.64 4.67 -5.76
CA LEU A 371 15.22 4.95 -5.52
C LEU A 371 14.88 6.44 -5.74
N GLU A 372 14.70 6.87 -7.00
CA GLU A 372 14.41 8.27 -7.37
C GLU A 372 12.90 8.55 -7.56
N PRO A 373 12.34 9.62 -6.96
CA PRO A 373 11.07 10.22 -7.39
C PRO A 373 11.28 11.18 -8.59
N PRO A 374 10.30 11.37 -9.51
CA PRO A 374 8.88 11.02 -9.42
C PRO A 374 8.46 9.81 -10.30
N GLY A 375 7.43 9.07 -9.86
CA GLY A 375 6.87 7.91 -10.57
C GLY A 375 7.14 6.55 -9.91
N TYR A 376 7.97 6.53 -8.87
CA TYR A 376 8.25 5.33 -8.10
C TYR A 376 7.07 4.97 -7.18
N VAL A 377 6.48 3.80 -7.39
CA VAL A 377 5.45 3.23 -6.51
C VAL A 377 6.17 2.47 -5.40
N ALA A 378 6.39 3.15 -4.27
CA ALA A 378 7.11 2.59 -3.14
C ALA A 378 6.31 1.46 -2.45
N SER A 379 6.96 0.29 -2.28
CA SER A 379 6.48 -0.75 -1.38
C SER A 379 6.72 -0.37 0.08
N GLU A 380 6.08 -1.06 1.02
CA GLU A 380 6.35 -0.88 2.46
C GLU A 380 7.83 -1.13 2.81
N ALA A 381 8.48 -2.05 2.11
CA ALA A 381 9.91 -2.33 2.29
C ALA A 381 10.77 -1.14 1.80
N ASP A 382 10.39 -0.48 0.72
CA ASP A 382 11.12 0.68 0.19
C ASP A 382 10.96 1.90 1.09
N VAL A 383 9.76 2.11 1.65
CA VAL A 383 9.52 3.14 2.68
C VAL A 383 10.42 2.86 3.89
N ALA A 384 10.38 1.65 4.44
CA ALA A 384 11.18 1.29 5.61
C ALA A 384 12.69 1.41 5.36
N ARG A 385 13.16 1.01 4.17
CA ARG A 385 14.56 1.13 3.74
C ARG A 385 15.01 2.59 3.63
N MET A 386 14.16 3.45 3.05
CA MET A 386 14.46 4.88 2.93
C MET A 386 14.45 5.59 4.30
N GLU A 387 13.49 5.26 5.17
CA GLU A 387 13.44 5.77 6.54
C GLU A 387 14.64 5.30 7.37
N SER A 388 15.07 4.04 7.22
CA SER A 388 16.27 3.54 7.89
C SER A 388 17.53 4.23 7.39
N ALA A 389 17.66 4.44 6.08
CA ALA A 389 18.79 5.14 5.49
C ALA A 389 18.88 6.60 5.98
N ALA A 390 17.76 7.32 5.99
CA ALA A 390 17.69 8.68 6.53
C ALA A 390 18.04 8.74 8.03
N ARG A 391 17.57 7.77 8.81
CA ARG A 391 17.88 7.65 10.25
C ARG A 391 19.37 7.41 10.47
N GLU A 392 19.94 6.44 9.77
CA GLU A 392 21.34 6.06 9.91
C GLU A 392 22.26 7.19 9.46
N ALA A 393 21.95 7.86 8.35
CA ALA A 393 22.68 9.04 7.91
C ALA A 393 22.64 10.17 8.95
N ALA A 394 21.49 10.42 9.58
CA ALA A 394 21.36 11.43 10.64
C ALA A 394 22.21 11.09 11.87
N ILE A 395 22.21 9.83 12.31
CA ILE A 395 23.02 9.38 13.44
C ILE A 395 24.51 9.43 13.09
N GLN A 396 24.88 8.97 11.89
CA GLN A 396 26.26 8.97 11.42
C GLN A 396 26.80 10.40 11.33
N ARG A 397 26.00 11.35 10.82
CA ARG A 397 26.35 12.78 10.79
C ARG A 397 26.68 13.34 12.18
N VAL A 398 25.94 12.94 13.22
CA VAL A 398 26.23 13.32 14.61
C VAL A 398 27.53 12.65 15.10
N CYS A 399 27.72 11.37 14.81
CA CYS A 399 28.92 10.63 15.17
C CYS A 399 30.19 11.23 14.53
N ASP A 400 30.14 11.52 13.24
CA ASP A 400 31.26 12.09 12.47
C ASP A 400 31.58 13.51 12.95
N PHE A 401 30.55 14.30 13.26
CA PHE A 401 30.73 15.62 13.84
C PHE A 401 31.41 15.56 15.21
N LEU A 402 31.00 14.63 16.07
CA LEU A 402 31.58 14.49 17.40
C LEU A 402 32.96 13.84 17.39
N ARG A 403 33.27 13.09 16.33
CA ARG A 403 34.50 12.33 16.19
C ARG A 403 35.08 12.48 14.79
N PRO A 404 35.52 13.69 14.39
CA PRO A 404 36.23 13.86 13.12
C PRO A 404 37.47 12.96 13.12
N ASP A 405 37.63 12.15 12.07
CA ASP A 405 38.70 11.16 11.92
C ASP A 405 38.76 10.13 13.08
N GLY A 406 37.63 9.86 13.72
CA GLY A 406 37.50 8.91 14.83
C GLY A 406 38.00 9.43 16.18
N LYS A 407 38.42 10.70 16.26
CA LYS A 407 38.92 11.33 17.50
C LYS A 407 37.90 12.29 18.08
N PRO A 408 37.64 12.29 19.40
CA PRO A 408 36.68 13.20 20.02
C PRO A 408 36.99 14.69 19.73
N ILE A 409 35.96 15.44 19.32
CA ILE A 409 36.04 16.86 18.97
C ILE A 409 36.33 17.76 20.18
N GLY A 410 37.02 18.89 19.98
CA GLY A 410 37.28 19.89 21.02
C GLY A 410 38.19 19.39 22.14
N GLU A 411 38.20 20.07 23.28
CA GLU A 411 38.93 19.66 24.48
C GLU A 411 38.04 18.86 25.44
N ARG A 412 38.66 18.04 26.29
CA ARG A 412 37.91 17.29 27.32
C ARG A 412 37.44 18.25 28.41
N GLY A 413 36.14 18.26 28.67
CA GLY A 413 35.54 19.04 29.75
C GLY A 413 35.56 18.34 31.10
N THR A 414 34.61 18.71 31.96
CA THR A 414 34.48 18.23 33.35
C THR A 414 34.21 16.72 33.47
N SER A 415 33.76 16.06 32.39
CA SER A 415 33.48 14.63 32.32
C SER A 415 33.90 14.06 30.97
N THR A 416 34.02 12.74 30.86
CA THR A 416 34.26 12.04 29.59
C THR A 416 33.16 12.25 28.55
N THR A 417 31.95 12.60 29.00
CA THR A 417 30.79 12.87 28.15
C THR A 417 30.67 14.33 27.69
N VAL A 418 31.57 15.21 28.16
CA VAL A 418 31.50 16.66 27.96
C VAL A 418 32.72 17.12 27.17
N ARG A 419 32.47 17.87 26.09
CA ARG A 419 33.52 18.50 25.28
C ARG A 419 33.43 20.02 25.36
N VAL A 420 34.58 20.68 25.31
CA VAL A 420 34.70 22.14 25.28
C VAL A 420 35.16 22.55 23.88
N MET A 421 34.39 23.45 23.29
CA MET A 421 34.52 24.02 21.97
C MET A 421 34.83 25.51 22.13
N SER A 422 35.37 26.13 21.08
CA SER A 422 35.61 27.57 21.06
C SER A 422 34.59 28.27 20.16
N GLY A 423 34.40 29.57 20.36
CA GLY A 423 33.59 30.40 19.47
C GLY A 423 32.20 30.79 20.00
N GLY A 424 31.85 30.44 21.24
CA GLY A 424 30.68 30.96 21.94
C GLY A 424 29.36 30.71 21.20
N LEU A 425 28.38 31.60 21.39
CA LEU A 425 27.02 31.43 20.87
C LEU A 425 26.96 31.28 19.34
N PRO A 426 27.69 32.08 18.54
CA PRO A 426 27.66 31.92 17.09
C PRO A 426 28.18 30.56 16.61
N ALA A 427 29.13 29.94 17.32
CA ALA A 427 29.58 28.59 17.01
C ALA A 427 28.53 27.55 17.39
N ALA A 428 27.94 27.70 18.59
CA ALA A 428 26.88 26.81 19.06
C ALA A 428 25.65 26.81 18.15
N GLU A 429 25.24 27.96 17.62
CA GLU A 429 24.10 28.06 16.68
C GLU A 429 24.41 27.41 15.32
N ARG A 430 25.64 27.57 14.80
CA ARG A 430 26.06 26.91 13.56
C ARG A 430 26.08 25.40 13.71
N ASP A 431 26.61 24.92 14.83
CA ASP A 431 26.76 23.48 15.06
C ASP A 431 25.39 22.84 15.39
N ASP A 432 24.50 23.54 16.08
CA ASP A 432 23.10 23.13 16.23
C ASP A 432 22.39 23.02 14.88
N ALA A 433 22.56 24.02 14.00
CA ALA A 433 21.98 24.00 12.67
C ALA A 433 22.52 22.84 11.82
N TYR A 434 23.81 22.50 11.94
CA TYR A 434 24.41 21.36 11.26
C TYR A 434 23.89 20.01 11.77
N LEU A 435 23.73 19.87 13.09
CA LEU A 435 23.31 18.63 13.75
C LEU A 435 21.80 18.39 13.64
N SER A 436 21.01 19.44 13.47
CA SER A 436 19.54 19.40 13.47
C SER A 436 18.91 19.24 12.07
N VAL A 437 19.72 19.10 11.01
CA VAL A 437 19.24 18.97 9.61
C VAL A 437 18.25 17.80 9.46
N GLY A 438 17.14 18.04 8.75
CA GLY A 438 16.07 17.06 8.53
C GLY A 438 15.23 16.72 9.77
N GLY A 439 15.56 17.31 10.94
CA GLY A 439 14.89 17.05 12.19
C GLY A 439 13.57 17.81 12.35
N THR A 440 12.73 17.34 13.29
CA THR A 440 11.46 17.99 13.63
C THR A 440 11.62 18.85 14.89
N PRO A 441 11.28 20.14 14.85
CA PRO A 441 11.36 21.01 16.03
C PRO A 441 10.36 20.57 17.11
N MET A 442 10.77 20.68 18.37
CA MET A 442 9.96 20.33 19.54
C MET A 442 9.88 21.50 20.53
N PRO A 443 8.76 21.63 21.28
CA PRO A 443 8.65 22.64 22.32
C PRO A 443 9.75 22.51 23.36
N PHE A 444 10.50 23.59 23.61
CA PHE A 444 11.54 23.65 24.63
C PHE A 444 11.61 25.06 25.23
N ALA A 445 11.63 25.16 26.56
CA ALA A 445 11.48 26.45 27.23
C ALA A 445 12.70 27.37 27.08
N ASN A 446 13.91 26.81 27.02
CA ASN A 446 15.17 27.56 27.12
C ASN A 446 16.12 27.25 25.95
N GLY A 447 15.72 27.59 24.72
CA GLY A 447 16.51 27.44 23.51
C GLY A 447 15.79 26.63 22.42
N SER A 448 16.52 25.86 21.62
CA SER A 448 15.96 24.98 20.59
C SER A 448 16.01 23.52 21.02
N MET A 449 15.05 22.72 20.57
CA MET A 449 15.13 21.26 20.65
C MET A 449 14.61 20.67 19.35
N VAL A 450 15.39 19.78 18.76
CA VAL A 450 15.06 19.11 17.51
C VAL A 450 15.16 17.61 17.71
N ARG A 451 14.12 16.88 17.28
CA ARG A 451 14.15 15.41 17.17
C ARG A 451 14.73 15.02 15.82
N LEU A 452 15.75 14.18 15.80
CA LEU A 452 16.36 13.71 14.57
C LEU A 452 15.37 12.87 13.73
N PRO A 453 15.53 12.84 12.39
CA PRO A 453 14.65 12.07 11.52
C PRO A 453 14.49 10.62 11.96
N PHE A 454 13.24 10.13 11.91
CA PHE A 454 12.88 8.72 12.09
C PHE A 454 13.47 8.04 13.34
N SER A 455 13.80 8.81 14.38
CA SER A 455 14.38 8.32 15.64
C SER A 455 13.90 9.14 16.85
N ASP A 456 14.14 8.59 18.04
CA ASP A 456 13.92 9.31 19.30
C ASP A 456 15.11 10.17 19.74
N ALA A 457 16.15 10.24 18.90
CA ALA A 457 17.34 11.02 19.19
C ALA A 457 17.06 12.53 19.14
N ARG A 458 17.73 13.31 19.99
CA ARG A 458 17.44 14.74 20.15
C ARG A 458 18.71 15.58 20.26
N ILE A 459 18.67 16.74 19.63
CA ILE A 459 19.66 17.81 19.77
C ILE A 459 18.99 18.98 20.48
N THR A 460 19.69 19.60 21.44
CA THR A 460 19.16 20.70 22.24
C THR A 460 20.18 21.82 22.32
N LEU A 461 19.87 23.00 21.79
CA LEU A 461 20.68 24.19 22.01
C LEU A 461 20.17 24.94 23.25
N ARG A 462 21.09 25.30 24.14
CA ARG A 462 20.85 26.22 25.25
C ARG A 462 21.72 27.46 25.05
N PRO A 463 21.15 28.61 24.62
CA PRO A 463 21.92 29.81 24.30
C PRO A 463 22.49 30.51 25.54
N VAL A 464 21.78 30.50 26.68
CA VAL A 464 22.24 31.05 27.96
C VAL A 464 21.65 30.24 29.12
N THR A 465 22.48 29.78 30.07
CA THR A 465 22.03 29.22 31.36
C THR A 465 22.69 29.92 32.54
N SER A 466 22.06 29.88 33.70
CA SER A 466 22.58 30.37 34.99
C SER A 466 23.71 29.52 35.59
N THR A 467 24.32 28.63 34.80
CA THR A 467 25.31 27.63 35.20
C THR A 467 26.61 27.84 34.42
N PRO A 468 27.82 27.65 35.01
CA PRO A 468 29.07 27.77 34.26
C PRO A 468 29.10 26.83 33.03
N GLY A 469 29.49 27.36 31.87
CA GLY A 469 29.54 26.63 30.58
C GLY A 469 28.36 26.90 29.64
N SER A 470 27.98 28.16 29.42
CA SER A 470 27.03 28.52 28.35
C SER A 470 27.75 29.32 27.28
N PRO A 471 27.44 29.10 25.98
CA PRO A 471 26.35 28.28 25.43
C PRO A 471 26.65 26.78 25.40
N ALA A 472 25.61 25.95 25.27
CA ALA A 472 25.77 24.50 25.25
C ALA A 472 24.81 23.77 24.31
N ILE A 473 25.31 22.72 23.66
CA ILE A 473 24.50 21.75 22.88
C ILE A 473 24.41 20.45 23.68
N GLY A 474 23.20 19.97 23.95
CA GLY A 474 22.94 18.65 24.51
C GLY A 474 22.57 17.66 23.42
N ILE A 475 23.21 16.49 23.45
CA ILE A 475 23.08 15.44 22.44
C ILE A 475 22.56 14.19 23.13
N ASN A 476 21.36 13.77 22.72
CA ASN A 476 20.72 12.55 23.17
C ASN A 476 20.54 11.62 21.96
N THR A 477 21.64 11.00 21.53
CA THR A 477 21.66 10.07 20.40
C THR A 477 22.15 8.71 20.90
N PRO A 478 21.46 7.59 20.58
CA PRO A 478 21.92 6.25 20.95
C PRO A 478 23.35 5.97 20.44
N GLY A 479 24.16 5.30 21.25
CA GLY A 479 25.52 4.91 20.87
C GLY A 479 26.59 6.01 20.98
N VAL A 480 26.21 7.26 21.27
CA VAL A 480 27.14 8.38 21.41
C VAL A 480 27.59 8.59 22.86
N VAL A 481 28.90 8.70 23.07
CA VAL A 481 29.52 8.91 24.39
C VAL A 481 29.53 10.38 24.76
N GLU A 482 29.86 11.27 23.81
CA GLU A 482 29.86 12.72 23.98
C GLU A 482 28.43 13.26 23.94
N ARG A 483 27.88 13.57 25.13
CA ARG A 483 26.47 13.98 25.29
C ARG A 483 26.29 15.49 25.44
N LYS A 484 27.37 16.25 25.57
CA LYS A 484 27.30 17.70 25.78
C LYS A 484 28.51 18.43 25.21
N LEU A 485 28.24 19.51 24.48
CA LEU A 485 29.24 20.44 23.95
C LEU A 485 29.05 21.79 24.66
N HIS A 486 30.13 22.34 25.20
CA HIS A 486 30.18 23.68 25.80
C HIS A 486 31.00 24.58 24.90
N TYR A 487 30.52 25.79 24.60
CA TYR A 487 31.15 26.74 23.67
C TYR A 487 31.69 27.99 24.34
#